data_AF-X1MTA6-F1
#
_entry.id   AF-X1MTA6-F1
#
_cell.length_a   1.000
_cell.length_b   1.000
_cell.length_c   1.000
_cell.angle_alpha   90.00
_cell.angle_beta   90.00
_cell.angle_gamma   90.00
#
_symmetry.space_group_name_H-M   'P 1'
#
loop_
_entity.id
_entity.type
_entity.pdbx_description
1 polymer ?
#
loop_
_entity_poly.entity_id
_entity_poly.type
_entity_poly.pdbx_seq_one_letter_code
_entity_poly.pdbx_strand_id
1 'polypeptide(L)'
;SINTIVGNSQDNDNTYDGISVGTNSSYNNIQGNTIRRGTGSNQQRYGICVWDTCDYNLVINNDLYQAGKAGDNSDGGFGTIYHNNRTTAGWVA
;
A
#
# COMPACT_ATOMS: atom_id res chain seq x y z
N SER A 1 0.90 -5.43 15.91
CA SER A 1 1.59 -6.56 15.27
C SER A 1 2.06 -6.15 13.89
N ILE A 2 3.25 -6.58 13.48
CA ILE A 2 3.79 -6.37 12.12
C ILE A 2 3.21 -7.47 11.23
N ASN A 3 2.65 -7.11 10.07
CA ASN A 3 2.20 -8.09 9.08
C ASN A 3 3.16 -8.14 7.89
N THR A 4 3.40 -9.34 7.38
CA THR A 4 4.15 -9.58 6.13
C THR A 4 3.18 -10.04 5.05
N ILE A 5 3.05 -9.24 4.00
CA ILE A 5 2.12 -9.45 2.88
C ILE A 5 2.96 -9.65 1.62
N VAL A 6 2.96 -10.85 1.05
CA VAL A 6 3.83 -11.20 -0.07
C VAL A 6 3.05 -11.99 -1.11
N GLY A 7 3.10 -11.52 -2.36
CA GLY A 7 2.53 -12.26 -3.50
C GLY A 7 1.01 -12.42 -3.40
N ASN A 8 0.31 -11.45 -2.84
CA ASN A 8 -1.15 -11.42 -2.83
C ASN A 8 -1.71 -10.97 -4.19
N SER A 9 -3.03 -10.94 -4.31
CA SER A 9 -3.73 -10.45 -5.51
C SER A 9 -3.43 -11.26 -6.77
N GLN A 10 -3.36 -12.60 -6.62
CA GLN A 10 -2.97 -13.52 -7.69
C GLN A 10 -4.10 -13.90 -8.65
N ASP A 11 -5.34 -13.47 -8.37
CA ASP A 11 -6.49 -13.76 -9.22
C ASP A 11 -6.43 -13.02 -10.57
N ASN A 12 -6.05 -11.74 -10.54
CA ASN A 12 -5.85 -10.95 -11.76
C ASN A 12 -4.68 -9.96 -11.62
N ASP A 13 -3.87 -9.87 -12.66
CA ASP A 13 -2.70 -8.99 -12.69
C ASP A 13 -3.10 -7.51 -12.60
N ASN A 14 -2.32 -6.74 -11.85
CA ASN A 14 -2.42 -5.29 -11.73
C ASN A 14 -3.83 -4.77 -11.37
N THR A 15 -4.62 -5.56 -10.64
CA THR A 15 -6.02 -5.24 -10.35
C THR A 15 -6.26 -4.94 -8.88
N TYR A 16 -5.78 -5.80 -7.98
CA TYR A 16 -6.00 -5.66 -6.54
C TYR A 16 -4.74 -5.18 -5.83
N ASP A 17 -4.89 -4.59 -4.64
CA ASP A 17 -3.81 -3.98 -3.88
C ASP A 17 -3.36 -4.88 -2.71
N GLY A 18 -2.15 -4.69 -2.19
CA GLY A 18 -1.65 -5.47 -1.04
C GLY A 18 -2.45 -5.17 0.23
N ILE A 19 -2.66 -3.89 0.53
CA ILE A 19 -3.62 -3.36 1.51
C ILE A 19 -4.50 -2.33 0.79
N SER A 20 -5.82 -2.45 0.94
CA SER A 20 -6.77 -1.49 0.40
C SER A 20 -7.57 -0.85 1.53
N VAL A 21 -7.49 0.48 1.66
CA VAL A 21 -8.35 1.27 2.55
C VAL A 21 -9.60 1.64 1.75
N GLY A 22 -10.57 0.73 1.78
CA GLY A 22 -11.79 0.84 0.97
C GLY A 22 -12.79 1.88 1.47
N THR A 23 -13.77 2.18 0.63
CA THR A 23 -14.79 3.24 0.77
C THR A 23 -15.14 3.65 2.21
N ASN A 24 -15.13 4.96 2.47
CA ASN A 24 -15.49 5.59 3.75
C ASN A 24 -14.69 5.08 4.97
N SER A 25 -13.44 4.64 4.77
CA SER A 25 -12.56 4.21 5.84
C SER A 25 -11.53 5.30 6.17
N SER A 26 -11.92 6.21 7.06
CA SER A 26 -11.08 7.32 7.51
C SER A 26 -10.41 7.02 8.86
N TYR A 27 -9.33 7.74 9.17
CA TYR A 27 -8.62 7.65 10.46
C TYR A 27 -8.01 6.28 10.79
N ASN A 28 -7.60 5.50 9.78
CA ASN A 28 -6.89 4.24 10.00
C ASN A 28 -5.41 4.48 10.26
N ASN A 29 -4.79 3.56 10.99
CA ASN A 29 -3.34 3.53 11.22
C ASN A 29 -2.75 2.28 10.57
N ILE A 30 -2.05 2.47 9.46
CA ILE A 30 -1.36 1.42 8.71
C ILE A 30 0.13 1.62 8.90
N GLN A 31 0.70 0.80 9.78
CA GLN A 31 2.11 0.94 10.14
C GLN A 31 2.85 -0.36 10.34
N GLY A 32 4.16 -0.32 10.07
CA GLY A 32 5.08 -1.40 10.37
C GLY A 32 4.94 -2.62 9.47
N ASN A 33 4.17 -2.56 8.38
CA ASN A 33 3.95 -3.71 7.50
C ASN A 33 5.08 -3.85 6.48
N THR A 34 5.37 -5.09 6.07
CA THR A 34 6.22 -5.38 4.91
C THR A 34 5.34 -5.89 3.77
N ILE A 35 5.39 -5.23 2.61
CA ILE A 35 4.54 -5.56 1.46
C ILE A 35 5.40 -5.80 0.22
N ARG A 36 5.19 -6.92 -0.48
CA ARG A 36 5.92 -7.30 -1.70
C ARG A 36 4.98 -7.87 -2.75
N ARG A 37 5.05 -7.36 -3.99
CA ARG A 37 4.23 -7.90 -5.10
C ARG A 37 4.64 -9.29 -5.56
N GLY A 38 5.83 -9.76 -5.16
CA GLY A 38 6.44 -10.99 -5.68
C GLY A 38 6.94 -10.82 -7.13
N THR A 39 7.33 -11.94 -7.74
CA THR A 39 7.87 -11.98 -9.11
C THR A 39 7.01 -12.82 -10.07
N GLY A 40 5.83 -13.24 -9.62
CA GLY A 40 4.87 -13.97 -10.45
C GLY A 40 4.31 -13.12 -11.59
N SER A 41 3.57 -13.77 -12.50
CA SER A 41 2.92 -13.11 -13.64
C SER A 41 1.80 -12.16 -13.21
N ASN A 42 1.07 -12.53 -12.15
CA ASN A 42 0.03 -11.72 -11.56
C ASN A 42 0.61 -10.98 -10.35
N GLN A 43 0.51 -9.66 -10.34
CA GLN A 43 1.06 -8.81 -9.29
C GLN A 43 0.01 -7.84 -8.79
N GLN A 44 0.01 -7.56 -7.49
CA GLN A 44 -0.82 -6.51 -6.93
C GLN A 44 -0.50 -5.15 -7.57
N ARG A 45 -1.54 -4.33 -7.81
CA ARG A 45 -1.47 -3.02 -8.46
C ARG A 45 -0.67 -2.04 -7.63
N TYR A 46 -1.10 -1.79 -6.40
CA TYR A 46 -0.37 -1.02 -5.40
C TYR A 46 0.00 -1.86 -4.18
N GLY A 47 1.04 -1.45 -3.46
CA GLY A 47 1.33 -2.00 -2.14
C GLY A 47 0.24 -1.61 -1.14
N ILE A 48 0.01 -0.31 -0.99
CA ILE A 48 -1.10 0.28 -0.23
C ILE A 48 -1.90 1.19 -1.15
N CYS A 49 -3.22 1.06 -1.15
CA CYS A 49 -4.12 1.99 -1.83
C CYS A 49 -5.08 2.61 -0.82
N VAL A 50 -5.06 3.94 -0.71
CA VAL A 50 -6.06 4.75 -0.01
C VAL A 50 -6.99 5.35 -1.06
N TRP A 51 -8.28 5.02 -0.99
CA TRP A 51 -9.27 5.50 -1.96
C TRP A 51 -9.73 6.93 -1.65
N ASP A 52 -10.34 7.57 -2.63
CA ASP A 52 -10.76 8.99 -2.63
C ASP A 52 -11.76 9.39 -1.53
N THR A 53 -12.47 8.43 -0.94
CA THR A 53 -13.40 8.64 0.17
C THR A 53 -12.80 8.30 1.53
N CYS A 54 -11.48 8.14 1.62
CA CYS A 54 -10.79 7.65 2.82
C CYS A 54 -9.82 8.71 3.33
N ASP A 55 -10.27 9.49 4.31
CA ASP A 55 -9.57 10.69 4.75
C ASP A 55 -8.79 10.49 6.05
N TYR A 56 -7.76 11.31 6.23
CA TYR A 56 -6.98 11.42 7.48
C TYR A 56 -6.39 10.09 7.95
N ASN A 57 -5.98 9.24 7.01
CA ASN A 57 -5.30 8.00 7.31
C ASN A 57 -3.82 8.25 7.65
N LEU A 58 -3.25 7.42 8.51
CA LEU A 58 -1.83 7.44 8.85
C LEU A 58 -1.17 6.21 8.23
N VAL A 59 -0.36 6.41 7.19
CA VAL A 59 0.37 5.36 6.49
C VAL A 59 1.86 5.61 6.74
N ILE A 60 2.43 4.96 7.75
CA ILE A 60 3.81 5.25 8.18
C ILE A 60 4.61 4.02 8.50
N ASN A 61 5.94 4.10 8.41
CA ASN A 61 6.84 3.04 8.85
C ASN A 61 6.61 1.68 8.14
N ASN A 62 6.05 1.68 6.94
CA ASN A 62 5.89 0.45 6.14
C ASN A 62 7.09 0.27 5.22
N ASP A 63 7.47 -0.99 5.00
CA ASP A 63 8.40 -1.36 3.94
C ASP A 63 7.63 -1.74 2.69
N LEU A 64 7.58 -0.81 1.73
CA LEU A 64 6.88 -0.93 0.45
C LEU A 64 7.85 -1.08 -0.74
N TYR A 65 9.07 -1.59 -0.53
CA TYR A 65 9.98 -1.84 -1.64
C TYR A 65 9.40 -2.86 -2.64
N GLN A 66 9.19 -2.45 -3.89
CA GLN A 66 8.56 -3.26 -4.95
C GLN A 66 7.20 -3.82 -4.50
N ALA A 67 6.40 -2.98 -3.86
CA ALA A 67 5.17 -3.41 -3.24
C ALA A 67 4.01 -3.52 -4.24
N GLY A 68 3.99 -2.77 -5.33
CA GLY A 68 2.98 -2.91 -6.38
C GLY A 68 3.56 -2.81 -7.78
N LYS A 69 2.80 -3.28 -8.77
CA LYS A 69 3.18 -3.22 -10.19
C LYS A 69 3.03 -1.81 -10.75
N ALA A 70 1.93 -1.13 -10.45
CA ALA A 70 1.68 0.25 -10.85
C ALA A 70 2.42 1.26 -9.95
N GLY A 71 2.61 0.93 -8.67
CA GLY A 71 3.35 1.75 -7.72
C GLY A 71 3.38 1.14 -6.32
N ASP A 72 4.21 1.67 -5.43
CA ASP A 72 4.29 1.16 -4.06
C ASP A 72 3.14 1.63 -3.17
N ASN A 73 2.63 2.83 -3.46
CA ASN A 73 1.51 3.48 -2.78
C ASN A 73 0.64 4.23 -3.81
N SER A 74 -0.67 4.31 -3.55
CA SER A 74 -1.59 5.25 -4.19
C SER A 74 -2.46 5.88 -3.12
N ASP A 75 -2.55 7.21 -3.13
CA ASP A 75 -3.35 7.96 -2.17
C ASP A 75 -4.27 8.93 -2.92
N GLY A 76 -5.55 8.60 -2.94
CA GLY A 76 -6.61 9.47 -3.46
C GLY A 76 -7.34 10.24 -2.35
N GLY A 77 -7.12 9.90 -1.09
CA GLY A 77 -7.85 10.47 0.05
C GLY A 77 -7.37 11.88 0.39
N PHE A 78 -8.10 12.56 1.28
CA PHE A 78 -7.71 13.87 1.79
C PHE A 78 -7.00 13.76 3.14
N GLY A 79 -5.90 14.49 3.31
CA GLY A 79 -5.23 14.64 4.61
C GLY A 79 -4.52 13.39 5.12
N THR A 80 -4.29 12.39 4.26
CA THR A 80 -3.44 11.24 4.60
C THR A 80 -2.03 11.71 4.96
N ILE A 81 -1.49 11.18 6.05
CA ILE A 81 -0.08 11.34 6.39
C ILE A 81 0.66 10.12 5.87
N TYR A 82 1.45 10.32 4.82
CA TYR A 82 2.31 9.31 4.22
C TYR A 82 3.78 9.66 4.46
N HIS A 83 4.42 9.04 5.45
CA HIS A 83 5.73 9.45 5.99
C HIS A 83 6.53 8.23 6.47
N ASN A 84 7.86 8.29 6.41
CA ASN A 84 8.76 7.24 6.90
C ASN A 84 8.51 5.85 6.28
N ASN A 85 8.02 5.78 5.03
CA ASN A 85 7.83 4.52 4.32
C ASN A 85 9.00 4.28 3.36
N ARG A 86 9.54 3.06 3.34
CA ARG A 86 10.48 2.65 2.29
C ARG A 86 9.69 2.36 1.02
N THR A 87 10.15 2.85 -0.13
CA THR A 87 9.59 2.59 -1.45
C THR A 87 10.67 2.06 -2.39
N THR A 88 10.29 1.70 -3.61
CA THR A 88 11.20 1.33 -4.70
C THR A 88 12.15 2.48 -5.05
N ALA A 89 11.68 3.73 -4.95
CA ALA A 89 12.48 4.92 -5.22
C ALA A 89 13.42 5.31 -4.05
N GLY A 90 13.34 4.61 -2.91
CA GLY A 90 14.16 4.88 -1.74
C GLY A 90 13.30 5.05 -0.50
N TRP A 91 13.35 6.22 0.11
CA TRP A 91 12.65 6.48 1.37
C TRP A 91 11.87 7.78 1.27
N VAL A 92 10.60 7.74 1.65
CA VAL A 92 9.79 8.94 1.74
C VAL A 92 9.94 9.48 3.15
N ALA A 93 10.43 10.73 3.21
CA ALA A 93 10.49 11.52 4.43
C ALA A 93 9.09 11.64 4.98
#